data_AF-A0A060X7L4-F1
#
_entry.id   AF-A0A060X7L4-F1
#
_cell.length_a   1.000
_cell.length_b   1.000
_cell.length_c   1.000
_cell.angle_alpha   90.00
_cell.angle_beta   90.00
_cell.angle_gamma   90.00
#
_symmetry.space_group_name_H-M   'P 1'
#
loop_
_entity.id
_entity.type
_entity.pdbx_description
1 polymer ?
#
loop_
_entity_poly.entity_id
_entity_poly.type
_entity_poly.pdbx_seq_one_letter_code
_entity_poly.pdbx_strand_id
1 'polypeptide(L)'
;MTSVLFNTISLDFSNVLDVTQSLGFYLGHVQPYCQHDWTLSFSGEPSPGSSIRYVETQSMQIGASYTLQFSLVMGCGRDPSPHIDTQVRLEFSTNHGLTWHLVKEACLPGMPSCSEFTAPSVYHPSEFTDWRRITLPLPHRAWSSATRFRWIQNYYGEQDEWALDDIYIGQQCLQMCHGHGWCDHGHCRCDPGFSGLDCQASSPLSSSILSDFESQDGLLAVWQEVIGGEVVTPDMGCGVVSSGSSLYFSKAGLRQLVSYDLDTEWAEFVQFYLRVGGDWVQCNMADSREEGVLLQYSNDGGISWGLIAEMYFTDFTKPRFVHYELPQASKTPCTRFRWWQPLHSGDGYDQWAIDDVIILSEREKHIIPMANPTMPQNFYEKPAFDYPLNQMSVWLMLGNEGMEKERNGSFCAPTPSAMVFGRSDGDRVAVTRDLVLRPGYTLQFKLNIGCESQFSASASVLLQYSHDAGRTWALVKEGCYLGSSGAGGCEGSGRELREPTVYATGDYESWTRVTIVIPRNVAAR
;
A
#
# COMPACT_ATOMS: atom_id res chain seq x y z
N MET A 1 31.68 -26.57 -35.56
CA MET A 1 32.15 -25.31 -34.96
C MET A 1 30.93 -24.50 -34.57
N THR A 2 30.49 -24.63 -33.32
CA THR A 2 29.35 -23.94 -32.74
C THR A 2 29.79 -22.53 -32.33
N SER A 3 29.50 -21.53 -33.16
CA SER A 3 29.70 -20.12 -32.81
C SER A 3 28.63 -19.72 -31.79
N VAL A 4 28.94 -19.85 -30.51
CA VAL A 4 28.16 -19.20 -29.44
C VAL A 4 28.50 -17.71 -29.53
N LEU A 5 27.60 -16.92 -30.10
CA LEU A 5 27.75 -15.46 -30.15
C LEU A 5 27.56 -14.88 -28.74
N PHE A 6 28.42 -13.94 -28.39
CA PHE A 6 28.44 -13.09 -27.18
C PHE A 6 27.19 -12.20 -27.07
N ASN A 7 25.99 -12.78 -26.95
CA ASN A 7 24.74 -12.02 -26.92
C ASN A 7 24.13 -11.87 -25.51
N THR A 8 24.91 -12.17 -24.47
CA THR A 8 24.52 -12.01 -23.07
C THR A 8 25.64 -11.29 -22.31
N ILE A 9 25.30 -10.29 -21.50
CA ILE A 9 26.16 -9.73 -20.46
C ILE A 9 25.68 -10.30 -19.13
N SER A 10 26.61 -10.85 -18.34
CA SER A 10 26.38 -11.29 -16.96
C SER A 10 27.64 -10.90 -16.17
N LEU A 11 27.50 -9.94 -15.26
CA LEU A 11 28.62 -9.33 -14.54
C LEU A 11 28.30 -9.22 -13.04
N ASP A 12 29.14 -9.84 -12.21
CA ASP A 12 29.15 -9.73 -10.74
C ASP A 12 30.31 -8.85 -10.22
N PHE A 13 30.98 -8.14 -11.14
CA PHE A 13 32.12 -7.25 -10.92
C PHE A 13 33.36 -7.85 -10.23
N SER A 14 33.38 -9.17 -9.97
CA SER A 14 34.52 -9.86 -9.34
C SER A 14 35.76 -9.92 -10.23
N ASN A 15 35.57 -9.90 -11.56
CA ASN A 15 36.64 -9.92 -12.55
C ASN A 15 36.69 -8.63 -13.38
N VAL A 16 37.69 -7.79 -13.10
CA VAL A 16 37.89 -6.49 -13.78
C VAL A 16 38.10 -6.63 -15.29
N LEU A 17 38.63 -7.76 -15.77
CA LEU A 17 38.81 -7.99 -17.21
C LEU A 17 37.45 -8.11 -17.92
N ASP A 18 36.51 -8.85 -17.34
CA ASP A 18 35.17 -9.05 -17.92
C ASP A 18 34.38 -7.75 -17.91
N VAL A 19 34.53 -6.96 -16.84
CA VAL A 19 33.94 -5.62 -16.70
C VAL A 19 34.46 -4.69 -17.80
N THR A 20 35.78 -4.57 -17.96
CA THR A 20 36.38 -3.64 -18.95
C THR A 20 36.18 -4.07 -20.40
N GLN A 21 35.94 -5.35 -20.66
CA GLN A 21 35.56 -5.84 -21.98
C GLN A 21 34.08 -5.58 -22.31
N SER A 22 33.20 -5.60 -21.29
CA SER A 22 31.75 -5.53 -21.49
C SER A 22 31.17 -4.12 -21.30
N LEU A 23 31.83 -3.29 -20.48
CA LEU A 23 31.36 -1.97 -20.08
C LEU A 23 32.42 -0.90 -20.33
N GLY A 24 31.98 0.30 -20.71
CA GLY A 24 32.77 1.52 -20.69
C GLY A 24 32.15 2.52 -19.72
N PHE A 25 32.93 3.07 -18.80
CA PHE A 25 32.42 3.99 -17.77
C PHE A 25 33.30 5.21 -17.61
N TYR A 26 32.69 6.31 -17.21
CA TYR A 26 33.33 7.59 -16.95
C TYR A 26 33.07 8.01 -15.51
N LEU A 27 34.16 8.24 -14.76
CA LEU A 27 34.16 8.52 -13.31
C LEU A 27 33.58 7.40 -12.42
N GLY A 28 33.57 6.16 -12.94
CA GLY A 28 33.24 4.95 -12.18
C GLY A 28 34.48 4.17 -11.77
N HIS A 29 34.41 3.48 -10.63
CA HIS A 29 35.49 2.64 -10.10
C HIS A 29 34.93 1.30 -9.61
N VAL A 30 35.62 0.21 -9.97
CA VAL A 30 35.32 -1.13 -9.43
C VAL A 30 35.94 -1.24 -8.04
N GLN A 31 35.10 -1.22 -7.01
CA GLN A 31 35.51 -1.25 -5.61
C GLN A 31 34.36 -1.72 -4.69
N PRO A 32 34.64 -2.09 -3.44
CA PRO A 32 33.59 -2.37 -2.46
C PRO A 32 32.74 -1.13 -2.20
N TYR A 33 31.41 -1.30 -2.13
CA TYR A 33 30.48 -0.23 -1.78
C TYR A 33 29.25 -0.79 -1.09
N CYS A 34 28.76 -0.09 -0.06
CA CYS A 34 27.55 -0.43 0.68
C CYS A 34 27.41 -1.93 1.02
N GLN A 35 28.42 -2.49 1.69
CA GLN A 35 28.47 -3.89 2.14
C GLN A 35 28.53 -4.96 1.02
N HIS A 36 28.69 -4.56 -0.24
CA HIS A 36 29.05 -5.47 -1.34
C HIS A 36 30.54 -5.37 -1.66
N ASP A 37 31.17 -6.53 -1.88
CA ASP A 37 32.63 -6.65 -2.03
C ASP A 37 33.14 -6.12 -3.37
N TRP A 38 32.38 -6.30 -4.45
CA TRP A 38 32.77 -5.91 -5.81
C TRP A 38 31.61 -5.23 -6.50
N THR A 39 31.73 -3.94 -6.75
CA THR A 39 30.66 -3.15 -7.36
C THR A 39 31.26 -2.14 -8.32
N LEU A 40 30.48 -1.67 -9.31
CA LEU A 40 30.84 -0.47 -10.04
C LEU A 40 30.22 0.74 -9.35
N SER A 41 31.05 1.46 -8.60
CA SER A 41 30.63 2.61 -7.80
C SER A 41 31.05 3.93 -8.45
N PHE A 42 30.23 4.95 -8.23
CA PHE A 42 30.43 6.31 -8.68
C PHE A 42 30.48 7.21 -7.44
N SER A 43 31.67 7.68 -7.10
CA SER A 43 31.93 8.51 -5.93
C SER A 43 32.85 9.69 -6.24
N GLY A 44 32.92 10.64 -5.32
CA GLY A 44 33.75 11.83 -5.42
C GLY A 44 33.03 13.07 -5.97
N GLU A 45 33.69 14.23 -5.85
CA GLU A 45 33.14 15.53 -6.21
C GLU A 45 33.08 15.77 -7.73
N PRO A 46 32.13 16.59 -8.21
CA PRO A 46 32.14 17.05 -9.59
C PRO A 46 33.37 17.92 -9.86
N SER A 47 34.23 17.47 -10.77
CA SER A 47 35.36 18.27 -11.23
C SER A 47 34.88 19.54 -11.94
N PRO A 48 35.56 20.69 -11.81
CA PRO A 48 35.16 21.92 -12.49
C PRO A 48 35.16 21.72 -14.02
N GLY A 49 33.96 21.58 -14.59
CA GLY A 49 33.73 21.34 -16.02
C GLY A 49 33.09 19.99 -16.38
N SER A 50 32.90 19.07 -15.43
CA SER A 50 32.20 17.80 -15.65
C SER A 50 31.30 17.45 -14.46
N SER A 51 29.99 17.50 -14.69
CA SER A 51 28.95 17.06 -13.74
C SER A 51 28.31 15.74 -14.15
N ILE A 52 28.79 15.09 -15.22
CA ILE A 52 28.21 13.87 -15.75
C ILE A 52 29.04 12.66 -15.37
N ARG A 53 28.38 11.57 -15.02
CA ARG A 53 29.02 10.26 -14.85
C ARG A 53 28.09 9.17 -15.32
N TYR A 54 28.67 8.14 -15.93
CA TYR A 54 27.89 7.11 -16.59
C TYR A 54 28.66 5.81 -16.75
N VAL A 55 27.92 4.73 -16.98
CA VAL A 55 28.41 3.47 -17.54
C VAL A 55 27.57 3.10 -18.74
N GLU A 56 28.21 2.61 -19.79
CA GLU A 56 27.60 2.12 -21.02
C GLU A 56 28.03 0.69 -21.30
N THR A 57 27.15 -0.09 -21.90
CA THR A 57 27.49 -1.42 -22.41
C THR A 57 28.17 -1.34 -23.77
N GLN A 58 28.93 -2.37 -24.13
CA GLN A 58 29.25 -2.62 -25.52
C GLN A 58 27.98 -2.84 -26.36
N SER A 59 28.12 -2.69 -27.68
CA SER A 59 27.02 -2.98 -28.61
C SER A 59 26.65 -4.46 -28.57
N MET A 60 25.39 -4.74 -28.31
CA MET A 60 24.83 -6.09 -28.24
C MET A 60 23.73 -6.28 -29.27
N GLN A 61 23.53 -7.52 -29.70
CA GLN A 61 22.34 -7.90 -30.46
C GLN A 61 21.19 -8.20 -29.50
N ILE A 62 20.14 -7.38 -29.56
CA ILE A 62 18.95 -7.49 -28.73
C ILE A 62 17.77 -7.91 -29.60
N GLY A 63 17.07 -8.95 -29.15
CA GLY A 63 15.90 -9.49 -29.84
C GLY A 63 14.68 -9.59 -28.93
N ALA A 64 13.69 -10.35 -29.41
CA ALA A 64 12.49 -10.65 -28.64
C ALA A 64 12.83 -11.38 -27.33
N SER A 65 12.06 -11.09 -26.30
CA SER A 65 12.14 -11.77 -25.00
C SER A 65 13.49 -11.60 -24.29
N TYR A 66 14.18 -10.49 -24.52
CA TYR A 66 15.32 -10.11 -23.69
C TYR A 66 14.86 -9.34 -22.44
N THR A 67 15.60 -9.51 -21.37
CA THR A 67 15.42 -8.78 -20.10
C THR A 67 16.73 -8.12 -19.71
N LEU A 68 16.60 -7.01 -18.97
CA LEU A 68 17.69 -6.35 -18.30
C LEU A 68 17.43 -6.42 -16.79
N GLN A 69 18.41 -6.93 -16.04
CA GLN A 69 18.34 -7.07 -14.58
C GLN A 69 19.64 -6.56 -13.96
N PHE A 70 19.54 -5.85 -12.84
CA PHE A 70 20.69 -5.29 -12.12
C PHE A 70 20.32 -4.95 -10.68
N SER A 71 21.33 -4.85 -9.82
CA SER A 71 21.24 -4.30 -8.47
C SER A 71 21.67 -2.83 -8.50
N LEU A 72 20.91 -1.95 -7.83
CA LEU A 72 21.24 -0.54 -7.65
C LEU A 72 21.16 -0.16 -6.18
N VAL A 73 22.10 0.69 -5.75
CA VAL A 73 22.04 1.41 -4.48
C VAL A 73 22.47 2.86 -4.72
N MET A 74 21.86 3.80 -3.99
CA MET A 74 22.11 5.23 -4.09
C MET A 74 22.24 5.82 -2.68
N GLY A 75 23.29 6.60 -2.44
CA GLY A 75 23.59 7.26 -1.16
C GLY A 75 24.00 6.32 -0.01
N CYS A 76 23.74 5.01 -0.12
CA CYS A 76 23.97 4.02 0.95
C CYS A 76 23.39 4.49 2.30
N GLY A 77 22.11 4.86 2.29
CA GLY A 77 21.39 5.39 3.45
C GLY A 77 21.65 6.86 3.80
N ARG A 78 22.47 7.59 3.02
CA ARG A 78 22.64 9.05 3.17
C ARG A 78 21.55 9.81 2.44
N ASP A 79 21.17 10.95 2.99
CA ASP A 79 20.25 11.87 2.34
C ASP A 79 20.88 12.46 1.06
N PRO A 80 20.11 12.55 -0.04
CA PRO A 80 20.60 13.14 -1.27
C PRO A 80 20.79 14.65 -1.14
N SER A 81 21.61 15.22 -2.01
CA SER A 81 21.81 16.68 -2.08
C SER A 81 20.49 17.41 -2.31
N PRO A 82 20.15 18.41 -1.48
CA PRO A 82 18.94 19.17 -1.66
C PRO A 82 19.01 20.03 -2.93
N HIS A 83 17.87 20.15 -3.62
CA HIS A 83 17.70 20.99 -4.81
C HIS A 83 18.55 20.60 -6.04
N ILE A 84 19.10 19.39 -6.09
CA ILE A 84 19.82 18.84 -7.25
C ILE A 84 19.03 17.63 -7.79
N ASP A 85 18.91 17.51 -9.11
CA ASP A 85 18.38 16.29 -9.75
C ASP A 85 19.47 15.21 -9.75
N THR A 86 19.51 14.43 -8.67
CA THR A 86 20.49 13.37 -8.44
C THR A 86 20.03 12.02 -8.97
N GLN A 87 18.99 11.99 -9.79
CA GLN A 87 18.41 10.76 -10.32
C GLN A 87 19.34 10.09 -11.33
N VAL A 88 19.36 8.75 -11.32
CA VAL A 88 20.08 7.93 -12.30
C VAL A 88 19.09 7.46 -13.35
N ARG A 89 19.40 7.68 -14.62
CA ARG A 89 18.54 7.29 -15.76
C ARG A 89 19.12 6.09 -16.45
N LEU A 90 18.28 5.09 -16.73
CA LEU A 90 18.62 3.96 -17.58
C LEU A 90 18.06 4.19 -18.99
N GLU A 91 18.97 4.25 -19.95
CA GLU A 91 18.69 4.58 -21.34
C GLU A 91 19.27 3.54 -22.30
N PHE A 92 18.74 3.48 -23.52
CA PHE A 92 19.28 2.67 -24.60
C PHE A 92 19.47 3.48 -25.88
N SER A 93 20.36 3.00 -26.73
CA SER A 93 20.66 3.56 -28.04
C SER A 93 20.74 2.44 -29.08
N THR A 94 20.08 2.60 -30.23
CA THR A 94 20.18 1.69 -31.38
C THR A 94 21.05 2.22 -32.53
N ASN A 95 21.65 3.39 -32.36
CA ASN A 95 22.43 4.10 -33.38
C ASN A 95 23.86 4.44 -32.92
N HIS A 96 24.50 3.51 -32.20
CA HIS A 96 25.88 3.63 -31.72
C HIS A 96 26.16 4.80 -30.76
N GLY A 97 25.16 5.22 -29.99
CA GLY A 97 25.29 6.23 -28.93
C GLY A 97 25.03 7.66 -29.40
N LEU A 98 24.49 7.85 -30.61
CA LEU A 98 24.15 9.18 -31.14
C LEU A 98 22.88 9.75 -30.51
N THR A 99 21.87 8.90 -30.27
CA THR A 99 20.65 9.30 -29.55
C THR A 99 20.28 8.25 -28.51
N TRP A 100 19.75 8.71 -27.39
CA TRP A 100 19.41 7.88 -26.24
C TRP A 100 17.94 8.05 -25.87
N HIS A 101 17.32 6.96 -25.46
CA HIS A 101 15.91 6.88 -25.08
C HIS A 101 15.78 6.10 -23.77
N LEU A 102 14.79 6.39 -22.93
CA LEU A 102 14.58 5.63 -21.70
C LEU A 102 14.21 4.18 -22.02
N VAL A 103 14.74 3.23 -21.26
CA VAL A 103 14.38 1.81 -21.42
C VAL A 103 12.90 1.59 -21.10
N LYS A 104 12.37 2.29 -20.10
CA LYS A 104 10.95 2.32 -19.77
C LYS A 104 10.50 3.78 -19.78
N GLU A 105 9.58 4.12 -20.67
CA GLU A 105 8.98 5.45 -20.71
C GLU A 105 7.92 5.59 -19.62
N ALA A 106 7.70 6.81 -19.15
CA ALA A 106 6.59 7.10 -18.27
C ALA A 106 5.26 6.91 -19.03
N CYS A 107 4.26 6.36 -18.36
CA CYS A 107 2.87 6.42 -18.79
C CYS A 107 2.02 6.91 -17.62
N LEU A 108 1.54 8.14 -17.70
CA LEU A 108 0.86 8.84 -16.61
C LEU A 108 -0.58 9.18 -17.01
N PRO A 109 -1.50 9.36 -16.04
CA PRO A 109 -2.92 9.61 -16.32
C PRO A 109 -3.25 10.68 -17.36
N GLY A 110 -2.60 11.84 -17.39
CA GLY A 110 -2.90 12.88 -18.39
C GLY A 110 -2.32 12.64 -19.78
N MET A 111 -1.55 11.57 -20.00
CA MET A 111 -1.00 11.24 -21.31
C MET A 111 -1.98 10.43 -22.17
N PRO A 112 -2.12 10.74 -23.47
CA PRO A 112 -3.01 9.99 -24.35
C PRO A 112 -2.43 8.60 -24.65
N SER A 113 -3.31 7.60 -24.80
CA SER A 113 -2.97 6.24 -25.25
C SER A 113 -2.15 5.38 -24.27
N CYS A 114 -2.18 5.67 -22.96
CA CYS A 114 -1.65 4.76 -21.95
C CYS A 114 -2.58 3.56 -21.74
N SER A 115 -2.08 2.34 -21.96
CA SER A 115 -2.78 1.11 -21.59
C SER A 115 -2.63 0.80 -20.09
N GLU A 116 -1.48 1.12 -19.52
CA GLU A 116 -1.13 0.92 -18.11
C GLU A 116 -0.33 2.12 -17.62
N PHE A 117 -0.43 2.46 -16.35
CA PHE A 117 0.33 3.55 -15.76
C PHE A 117 1.64 3.05 -15.17
N THR A 118 2.76 3.61 -15.64
CA THR A 118 4.10 3.13 -15.32
C THR A 118 5.05 4.27 -15.04
N ALA A 119 5.90 4.08 -14.03
CA ALA A 119 7.05 4.94 -13.78
C ALA A 119 8.11 4.77 -14.90
N PRO A 120 8.85 5.84 -15.23
CA PRO A 120 9.96 5.76 -16.17
C PRO A 120 11.15 5.00 -15.58
N SER A 121 12.13 4.60 -16.41
CA SER A 121 13.41 4.04 -15.98
C SER A 121 14.37 5.13 -15.46
N VAL A 122 13.88 5.89 -14.48
CA VAL A 122 14.58 6.98 -13.79
C VAL A 122 14.47 6.71 -12.29
N TYR A 123 15.61 6.57 -11.64
CA TYR A 123 15.73 6.06 -10.28
C TYR A 123 16.06 7.19 -9.32
N HIS A 124 15.28 7.31 -8.25
CA HIS A 124 15.44 8.33 -7.23
C HIS A 124 16.13 7.76 -5.98
N PRO A 125 17.07 8.49 -5.34
CA PRO A 125 17.77 8.00 -4.15
C PRO A 125 16.86 7.52 -3.02
N SER A 126 15.67 8.12 -2.86
CA SER A 126 14.70 7.73 -1.83
C SER A 126 14.14 6.31 -2.01
N GLU A 127 14.23 5.72 -3.20
CA GLU A 127 13.82 4.34 -3.47
C GLU A 127 14.94 3.31 -3.25
N PHE A 128 16.20 3.74 -3.36
CA PHE A 128 17.39 2.89 -3.44
C PHE A 128 18.35 3.14 -2.28
N THR A 129 17.84 3.35 -1.06
CA THR A 129 18.68 3.53 0.15
C THR A 129 19.55 2.32 0.44
N ASP A 130 19.03 1.14 0.09
CA ASP A 130 19.67 -0.17 0.19
C ASP A 130 19.69 -0.84 -1.19
N TRP A 131 20.50 -1.90 -1.33
CA TRP A 131 20.59 -2.67 -2.57
C TRP A 131 19.24 -3.24 -2.98
N ARG A 132 18.80 -2.85 -4.17
CA ARG A 132 17.52 -3.29 -4.73
C ARG A 132 17.71 -3.81 -6.14
N ARG A 133 17.08 -4.96 -6.41
CA ARG A 133 17.03 -5.56 -7.75
C ARG A 133 15.99 -4.85 -8.60
N ILE A 134 16.38 -4.46 -9.80
CA ILE A 134 15.50 -3.98 -10.85
C ILE A 134 15.50 -4.99 -11.99
N THR A 135 14.32 -5.37 -12.47
CA THR A 135 14.14 -6.26 -13.62
C THR A 135 13.19 -5.59 -14.61
N LEU A 136 13.63 -5.46 -15.86
CA LEU A 136 12.88 -4.79 -16.91
C LEU A 136 12.82 -5.65 -18.18
N PRO A 137 11.62 -5.96 -18.70
CA PRO A 137 11.51 -6.49 -20.05
C PRO A 137 11.96 -5.42 -21.05
N LEU A 138 12.79 -5.80 -22.02
CA LEU A 138 13.29 -4.83 -22.99
C LEU A 138 12.25 -4.49 -24.06
N PRO A 139 11.97 -3.20 -24.32
CA PRO A 139 10.92 -2.80 -25.25
C PRO A 139 11.31 -3.15 -26.69
N HIS A 140 10.29 -3.33 -27.54
CA HIS A 140 10.46 -3.59 -28.97
C HIS A 140 11.35 -2.55 -29.69
N ARG A 141 11.37 -1.30 -29.21
CA ARG A 141 12.20 -0.23 -29.77
C ARG A 141 13.70 -0.43 -29.51
N ALA A 142 14.06 -1.23 -28.52
CA ALA A 142 15.44 -1.58 -28.21
C ALA A 142 15.96 -2.76 -29.06
N TRP A 143 15.12 -3.37 -29.90
CA TRP A 143 15.53 -4.52 -30.72
C TRP A 143 16.36 -4.04 -31.90
N SER A 144 17.63 -4.45 -31.93
CA SER A 144 18.59 -4.11 -32.98
C SER A 144 19.78 -5.07 -32.91
N SER A 145 20.54 -5.16 -34.01
CA SER A 145 21.82 -5.88 -34.01
C SER A 145 22.94 -5.15 -33.25
N ALA A 146 22.71 -3.89 -32.85
CA ALA A 146 23.71 -3.06 -32.20
C ALA A 146 23.09 -2.08 -31.17
N THR A 147 22.40 -2.61 -30.17
CA THR A 147 21.86 -1.82 -29.05
C THR A 147 22.92 -1.66 -27.96
N ARG A 148 22.98 -0.46 -27.36
CA ARG A 148 23.76 -0.17 -26.15
C ARG A 148 22.82 0.31 -25.05
N PHE A 149 23.16 0.02 -23.80
CA PHE A 149 22.49 0.56 -22.62
C PHE A 149 23.44 1.47 -21.87
N ARG A 150 22.90 2.48 -21.18
CA ARG A 150 23.67 3.29 -20.25
C ARG A 150 22.90 3.63 -19.00
N TRP A 151 23.62 3.73 -17.90
CA TRP A 151 23.18 4.37 -16.67
C TRP A 151 23.90 5.70 -16.56
N ILE A 152 23.16 6.79 -16.44
CA ILE A 152 23.71 8.15 -16.47
C ILE A 152 23.12 9.00 -15.36
N GLN A 153 23.98 9.82 -14.75
CA GLN A 153 23.61 10.88 -13.83
C GLN A 153 24.25 12.18 -14.30
N ASN A 154 23.45 13.24 -14.42
CA ASN A 154 23.88 14.52 -15.03
C ASN A 154 24.35 15.57 -14.03
N TYR A 155 23.91 15.44 -12.77
CA TYR A 155 24.21 16.36 -11.69
C TYR A 155 24.37 15.56 -10.40
N TYR A 156 25.36 15.93 -9.59
CA TYR A 156 25.64 15.29 -8.32
C TYR A 156 26.48 16.20 -7.43
N GLY A 157 26.30 16.08 -6.12
CA GLY A 157 27.17 16.59 -5.07
C GLY A 157 28.05 15.47 -4.48
N GLU A 158 28.77 15.80 -3.41
CA GLU A 158 29.69 14.87 -2.73
C GLU A 158 28.96 13.64 -2.16
N GLN A 159 27.77 13.82 -1.58
CA GLN A 159 27.01 12.74 -0.96
C GLN A 159 26.18 11.86 -1.91
N ASP A 160 26.04 12.22 -3.19
CA ASP A 160 25.11 11.57 -4.11
C ASP A 160 25.67 10.31 -4.78
N GLU A 161 26.50 9.55 -4.07
CA GLU A 161 27.15 8.34 -4.59
C GLU A 161 26.13 7.28 -5.01
N TRP A 162 26.47 6.44 -6.00
CA TRP A 162 25.63 5.29 -6.38
C TRP A 162 26.50 4.16 -6.91
N ALA A 163 26.00 2.94 -6.83
CA ALA A 163 26.71 1.76 -7.30
C ALA A 163 25.78 0.76 -7.99
N LEU A 164 26.37 0.00 -8.92
CA LEU A 164 25.73 -1.09 -9.61
C LEU A 164 26.42 -2.41 -9.28
N ASP A 165 25.61 -3.46 -9.25
CA ASP A 165 26.04 -4.85 -9.13
C ASP A 165 25.12 -5.79 -9.94
N ASP A 166 25.52 -7.04 -10.12
CA ASP A 166 24.74 -8.13 -10.74
C ASP A 166 24.07 -7.75 -12.08
N ILE A 167 24.81 -7.15 -13.03
CA ILE A 167 24.23 -6.75 -14.33
C ILE A 167 24.03 -7.99 -15.21
N TYR A 168 22.78 -8.26 -15.56
CA TYR A 168 22.38 -9.26 -16.54
C TYR A 168 21.59 -8.61 -17.70
N ILE A 169 22.06 -8.82 -18.92
CA ILE A 169 21.34 -8.45 -20.15
C ILE A 169 21.37 -9.67 -21.06
N GLY A 170 20.20 -10.29 -21.25
CA GLY A 170 20.13 -11.53 -22.02
C GLY A 170 18.71 -12.00 -22.21
N GLN A 171 18.56 -13.25 -22.66
CA GLN A 171 17.27 -13.88 -22.79
C GLN A 171 16.57 -13.96 -21.42
N GLN A 172 15.28 -13.65 -21.38
CA GLN A 172 14.48 -13.75 -20.17
C GLN A 172 14.36 -15.20 -19.71
N CYS A 173 14.40 -15.40 -18.39
CA CYS A 173 14.01 -16.65 -17.78
C CYS A 173 12.48 -16.84 -17.85
N LEU A 174 12.03 -18.06 -17.55
CA LEU A 174 10.60 -18.38 -17.50
C LEU A 174 9.89 -17.40 -16.56
N GLN A 175 8.89 -16.67 -17.08
CA GLN A 175 8.14 -15.63 -16.36
C GLN A 175 9.03 -14.61 -15.61
N MET A 176 10.26 -14.36 -16.06
CA MET A 176 11.23 -13.51 -15.34
C MET A 176 11.40 -13.89 -13.87
N CYS A 177 11.36 -15.19 -13.56
CA CYS A 177 11.43 -15.74 -12.21
C CYS A 177 10.32 -15.21 -11.28
N HIS A 178 9.16 -14.84 -11.86
CA HIS A 178 8.05 -14.18 -11.17
C HIS A 178 8.46 -12.92 -10.38
N GLY A 179 9.61 -12.32 -10.68
CA GLY A 179 10.18 -11.22 -9.91
C GLY A 179 10.77 -11.60 -8.55
N HIS A 180 10.89 -12.88 -8.24
CA HIS A 180 11.42 -13.43 -6.98
C HIS A 180 12.73 -14.21 -7.18
N GLY A 181 13.53 -13.82 -8.16
CA GLY A 181 14.84 -14.42 -8.41
C GLY A 181 15.68 -13.69 -9.44
N TRP A 182 16.95 -14.08 -9.48
CA TRP A 182 17.93 -13.64 -10.47
C TRP A 182 17.91 -14.55 -11.68
N CYS A 183 17.88 -13.97 -12.88
CA CYS A 183 17.97 -14.74 -14.11
C CYS A 183 19.44 -14.87 -14.53
N ASP A 184 19.91 -16.09 -14.68
CA ASP A 184 21.25 -16.38 -15.17
C ASP A 184 21.18 -17.45 -16.27
N HIS A 185 21.49 -17.06 -17.51
CA HIS A 185 21.51 -17.95 -18.68
C HIS A 185 20.24 -18.83 -18.85
N GLY A 186 19.07 -18.29 -18.51
CA GLY A 186 17.79 -19.00 -18.60
C GLY A 186 17.41 -19.83 -17.37
N HIS A 187 18.22 -19.80 -16.31
CA HIS A 187 17.94 -20.42 -15.01
C HIS A 187 17.63 -19.36 -13.95
N CYS A 188 16.64 -19.61 -13.10
CA CYS A 188 16.28 -18.73 -11.99
C CYS A 188 17.00 -19.13 -10.71
N ARG A 189 17.75 -18.19 -10.13
CA ARG A 189 18.29 -18.26 -8.77
C ARG A 189 17.32 -17.54 -7.83
N CYS A 190 16.47 -18.30 -7.15
CA CYS A 190 15.37 -17.76 -6.35
C CYS A 190 15.81 -17.07 -5.07
N ASP A 191 15.02 -16.08 -4.66
CA ASP A 191 15.16 -15.38 -3.39
C ASP A 191 14.76 -16.28 -2.20
N PRO A 192 15.19 -15.95 -0.97
CA PRO A 192 14.75 -16.65 0.23
C PRO A 192 13.22 -16.68 0.33
N GLY A 193 12.65 -17.86 0.61
CA GLY A 193 11.20 -18.09 0.66
C GLY A 193 10.59 -18.53 -0.67
N PHE A 194 11.33 -18.44 -1.79
CA PHE A 194 10.90 -18.86 -3.11
C PHE A 194 11.74 -20.03 -3.63
N SER A 195 11.12 -20.93 -4.39
CA SER A 195 11.79 -22.13 -4.93
C SER A 195 11.11 -22.63 -6.20
N GLY A 196 11.68 -23.68 -6.81
CA GLY A 196 11.22 -24.20 -8.10
C GLY A 196 12.02 -23.65 -9.29
N LEU A 197 11.52 -23.87 -10.50
CA LEU A 197 12.19 -23.47 -11.74
C LEU A 197 11.95 -21.99 -12.10
N ASP A 198 10.89 -21.41 -11.57
CA ASP A 198 10.37 -20.07 -11.85
C ASP A 198 10.17 -19.23 -10.57
N CYS A 199 10.63 -19.72 -9.41
CA CYS A 199 10.59 -19.02 -8.12
C CYS A 199 9.18 -18.73 -7.58
N GLN A 200 8.41 -19.80 -7.41
CA GLN A 200 7.12 -19.74 -6.72
C GLN A 200 7.31 -19.76 -5.20
N ALA A 201 6.32 -19.24 -4.47
CA ALA A 201 6.35 -19.21 -3.01
C ALA A 201 6.46 -20.63 -2.43
N SER A 202 7.45 -20.86 -1.56
CA SER A 202 7.71 -22.18 -0.96
C SER A 202 6.78 -22.51 0.20
N SER A 203 6.19 -21.48 0.81
CA SER A 203 5.22 -21.57 1.89
C SER A 203 3.98 -20.73 1.56
N PRO A 204 2.82 -21.01 2.18
CA PRO A 204 1.62 -20.20 1.98
C PRO A 204 1.91 -18.76 2.39
N LEU A 205 1.57 -17.81 1.53
CA LEU A 205 1.68 -16.38 1.82
C LEU A 205 0.52 -15.92 2.72
N SER A 206 0.67 -14.76 3.34
CA SER A 206 -0.44 -14.14 4.08
C SER A 206 -1.60 -13.88 3.11
N SER A 207 -2.83 -14.09 3.57
CA SER A 207 -4.02 -13.86 2.75
C SER A 207 -4.82 -12.63 3.19
N SER A 208 -4.26 -11.82 4.09
CA SER A 208 -4.91 -10.63 4.62
C SER A 208 -3.94 -9.52 5.00
N ILE A 209 -4.41 -8.28 4.87
CA ILE A 209 -3.83 -7.06 5.42
C ILE A 209 -4.90 -6.33 6.23
N LEU A 210 -4.52 -5.94 7.44
CA LEU A 210 -5.34 -5.13 8.35
C LEU A 210 -4.39 -4.11 8.97
N SER A 211 -4.47 -2.86 8.51
CA SER A 211 -3.55 -1.79 8.89
C SER A 211 -4.33 -0.52 9.25
N ASP A 212 -4.37 -0.20 10.53
CA ASP A 212 -5.01 0.98 11.15
C ASP A 212 -4.01 2.13 11.39
N PHE A 213 -2.72 1.91 11.10
CA PHE A 213 -1.64 2.89 11.23
C PHE A 213 -1.51 3.55 12.62
N GLU A 214 -1.90 2.85 13.68
CA GLU A 214 -1.78 3.36 15.06
C GLU A 214 -0.35 3.25 15.63
N SER A 215 0.53 2.45 14.99
CA SER A 215 1.91 2.25 15.45
C SER A 215 2.91 2.07 14.31
N GLN A 216 4.10 2.63 14.48
CA GLN A 216 5.20 2.48 13.53
C GLN A 216 5.70 1.03 13.42
N ASP A 217 5.70 0.28 14.52
CA ASP A 217 6.09 -1.13 14.52
C ASP A 217 5.10 -1.99 13.72
N GLY A 218 3.80 -1.70 13.83
CA GLY A 218 2.77 -2.35 13.02
C GLY A 218 2.92 -2.08 11.52
N LEU A 219 3.30 -0.85 11.17
CA LEU A 219 3.58 -0.47 9.78
C LEU A 219 4.69 -1.34 9.16
N LEU A 220 5.83 -1.45 9.84
CA LEU A 220 7.00 -2.20 9.35
C LEU A 220 6.76 -3.72 9.28
N ALA A 221 5.81 -4.25 10.05
CA ALA A 221 5.47 -5.66 10.03
C ALA A 221 4.56 -6.06 8.86
N VAL A 222 3.73 -5.13 8.36
CA VAL A 222 2.68 -5.39 7.37
C VAL A 222 3.08 -4.96 5.96
N TRP A 223 3.91 -3.92 5.84
CA TRP A 223 4.23 -3.28 4.56
C TRP A 223 5.66 -3.56 4.15
N GLN A 224 5.85 -3.90 2.87
CA GLN A 224 7.18 -4.13 2.31
C GLN A 224 7.92 -2.79 2.14
N GLU A 225 7.21 -1.76 1.66
CA GLU A 225 7.81 -0.45 1.38
C GLU A 225 6.86 0.67 1.77
N VAL A 226 7.41 1.64 2.48
CA VAL A 226 6.76 2.93 2.78
C VAL A 226 7.74 4.02 2.43
N ILE A 227 7.58 4.62 1.25
CA ILE A 227 8.50 5.64 0.74
C ILE A 227 7.75 6.95 0.65
N GLY A 228 8.33 8.00 1.23
CA GLY A 228 7.75 9.33 1.24
C GLY A 228 6.64 9.55 2.28
N GLY A 229 6.29 8.52 3.05
CA GLY A 229 5.22 8.54 4.05
C GLY A 229 5.71 8.30 5.48
N GLU A 230 4.93 8.75 6.45
CA GLU A 230 5.13 8.50 7.88
C GLU A 230 3.80 8.47 8.63
N VAL A 231 3.74 7.73 9.74
CA VAL A 231 2.56 7.70 10.60
C VAL A 231 2.49 9.01 11.39
N VAL A 232 1.37 9.72 11.29
CA VAL A 232 1.14 10.98 11.97
C VAL A 232 -0.13 10.94 12.82
N THR A 233 -0.13 11.70 13.92
CA THR A 233 -1.27 11.85 14.82
C THR A 233 -2.32 12.81 14.25
N PRO A 234 -3.57 12.79 14.79
CA PRO A 234 -4.69 13.64 14.36
C PRO A 234 -4.43 15.14 14.22
N ASP A 235 -3.45 15.67 14.95
CA ASP A 235 -3.10 17.09 15.01
C ASP A 235 -2.07 17.51 13.95
N MET A 236 -1.51 16.55 13.21
CA MET A 236 -0.50 16.77 12.17
C MET A 236 -0.99 16.34 10.78
N GLY A 237 -0.27 16.80 9.74
CA GLY A 237 -0.50 16.40 8.35
C GLY A 237 -1.88 16.83 7.83
N CYS A 238 -2.64 15.85 7.33
CA CYS A 238 -4.00 16.05 6.83
C CYS A 238 -5.09 15.98 7.90
N GLY A 239 -4.74 15.89 9.17
CA GLY A 239 -5.68 15.67 10.26
C GLY A 239 -6.31 14.28 10.24
N VAL A 240 -7.47 14.12 10.88
CA VAL A 240 -8.17 12.83 10.95
C VAL A 240 -8.68 12.39 9.58
N VAL A 241 -8.29 11.19 9.14
CA VAL A 241 -8.75 10.56 7.91
C VAL A 241 -9.95 9.64 8.21
N SER A 242 -9.77 8.65 9.07
CA SER A 242 -10.84 7.81 9.58
C SER A 242 -11.01 8.01 11.09
N SER A 243 -10.01 7.58 11.87
CA SER A 243 -9.94 7.77 13.30
C SER A 243 -8.51 7.60 13.77
N GLY A 244 -8.08 8.34 14.80
CA GLY A 244 -6.72 8.19 15.31
C GLY A 244 -5.64 8.62 14.32
N SER A 245 -4.52 7.89 14.31
CA SER A 245 -3.35 8.19 13.49
C SER A 245 -3.54 7.70 12.06
N SER A 246 -2.82 8.28 11.10
CA SER A 246 -2.91 7.86 9.70
C SER A 246 -1.54 7.87 9.03
N LEU A 247 -1.41 7.16 7.92
CA LEU A 247 -0.19 7.19 7.12
C LEU A 247 -0.24 8.36 6.14
N TYR A 248 0.67 9.33 6.32
CA TYR A 248 0.68 10.61 5.63
C TYR A 248 1.93 10.77 4.76
N PHE A 249 1.73 11.11 3.48
CA PHE A 249 2.76 11.26 2.46
C PHE A 249 3.03 12.72 2.16
N SER A 250 4.24 13.17 2.48
CA SER A 250 4.63 14.58 2.39
C SER A 250 6.06 14.82 1.93
N LYS A 251 6.94 13.83 2.09
CA LYS A 251 8.36 13.97 1.81
C LYS A 251 8.63 14.09 0.32
N ALA A 252 9.78 14.65 -0.05
CA ALA A 252 10.26 14.66 -1.43
C ALA A 252 10.65 13.26 -1.94
N GLY A 253 10.74 13.13 -3.27
CA GLY A 253 11.15 11.91 -3.95
C GLY A 253 9.96 11.01 -4.27
N LEU A 254 10.19 9.71 -4.29
CA LEU A 254 9.12 8.76 -4.57
C LEU A 254 8.12 8.68 -3.38
N ARG A 255 6.82 8.75 -3.68
CA ARG A 255 5.74 8.53 -2.71
C ARG A 255 4.97 7.26 -3.07
N GLN A 256 5.21 6.19 -2.33
CA GLN A 256 4.55 4.91 -2.54
C GLN A 256 4.39 4.09 -1.26
N LEU A 257 3.33 3.28 -1.26
CA LEU A 257 3.05 2.26 -0.26
C LEU A 257 2.94 0.91 -0.98
N VAL A 258 3.77 -0.08 -0.64
CA VAL A 258 3.79 -1.39 -1.29
C VAL A 258 3.62 -2.49 -0.25
N SER A 259 2.66 -3.39 -0.47
CA SER A 259 2.46 -4.54 0.39
C SER A 259 3.49 -5.64 0.13
N TYR A 260 3.71 -6.52 1.11
CA TYR A 260 4.30 -7.83 0.82
C TYR A 260 3.40 -8.63 -0.15
N ASP A 261 3.96 -9.69 -0.73
CA ASP A 261 3.18 -10.61 -1.56
C ASP A 261 2.14 -11.36 -0.72
N LEU A 262 0.91 -11.41 -1.24
CA LEU A 262 -0.24 -12.03 -0.60
C LEU A 262 -0.82 -13.15 -1.47
N ASP A 263 -1.41 -14.15 -0.82
CA ASP A 263 -2.34 -15.07 -1.46
C ASP A 263 -3.72 -14.39 -1.55
N THR A 264 -4.09 -14.02 -2.78
CA THR A 264 -5.32 -13.29 -3.09
C THR A 264 -6.34 -14.12 -3.85
N GLU A 265 -6.12 -15.44 -3.97
CA GLU A 265 -7.05 -16.34 -4.69
C GLU A 265 -8.50 -16.22 -4.18
N TRP A 266 -8.64 -15.97 -2.87
CA TRP A 266 -9.90 -15.86 -2.16
C TRP A 266 -10.16 -14.46 -1.60
N ALA A 267 -9.38 -13.47 -2.01
CA ALA A 267 -9.62 -12.08 -1.66
C ALA A 267 -10.68 -11.49 -2.60
N GLU A 268 -11.72 -10.87 -2.04
CA GLU A 268 -12.83 -10.32 -2.84
C GLU A 268 -12.68 -8.81 -3.06
N PHE A 269 -12.16 -8.08 -2.08
CA PHE A 269 -12.11 -6.62 -2.11
C PHE A 269 -10.88 -6.04 -1.44
N VAL A 270 -10.65 -4.76 -1.71
CA VAL A 270 -9.75 -3.87 -0.98
C VAL A 270 -10.55 -2.64 -0.54
N GLN A 271 -10.37 -2.23 0.71
CA GLN A 271 -11.00 -1.02 1.26
C GLN A 271 -10.06 -0.24 2.16
N PHE A 272 -10.27 1.07 2.22
CA PHE A 272 -9.48 2.02 3.00
C PHE A 272 -10.18 3.38 3.03
N TYR A 273 -9.73 4.27 3.89
CA TYR A 273 -10.05 5.71 3.80
C TYR A 273 -8.90 6.45 3.14
N LEU A 274 -9.22 7.41 2.28
CA LEU A 274 -8.23 8.22 1.60
C LEU A 274 -8.60 9.69 1.66
N ARG A 275 -7.57 10.51 1.78
CA ARG A 275 -7.64 11.95 1.55
C ARG A 275 -6.46 12.40 0.69
N VAL A 276 -6.71 13.22 -0.32
CA VAL A 276 -5.72 13.84 -1.19
C VAL A 276 -5.88 15.35 -1.08
N GLY A 277 -4.95 16.00 -0.37
CA GLY A 277 -4.99 17.41 -0.02
C GLY A 277 -6.17 17.80 0.87
N GLY A 278 -6.36 19.11 1.06
CA GLY A 278 -7.56 19.70 1.65
C GLY A 278 -7.29 21.05 2.32
N ASP A 279 -8.15 21.43 3.26
CA ASP A 279 -8.12 22.76 3.88
C ASP A 279 -7.15 22.86 5.08
N TRP A 280 -6.37 21.80 5.36
CA TRP A 280 -5.45 21.77 6.49
C TRP A 280 -4.12 22.43 6.15
N VAL A 281 -3.49 23.09 7.13
CA VAL A 281 -2.26 23.88 6.93
C VAL A 281 -1.12 23.06 6.34
N GLN A 282 -1.02 21.78 6.70
CA GLN A 282 0.00 20.85 6.24
C GLN A 282 -0.53 19.89 5.16
N CYS A 283 -1.64 20.18 4.50
CA CYS A 283 -2.27 19.26 3.55
C CYS A 283 -2.70 20.02 2.30
N ASN A 284 -1.72 20.46 1.52
CA ASN A 284 -1.92 21.24 0.31
C ASN A 284 -2.66 20.42 -0.76
N MET A 285 -3.46 21.10 -1.58
CA MET A 285 -4.26 20.46 -2.64
C MET A 285 -3.40 20.24 -3.88
N ALA A 286 -3.52 19.03 -4.44
CA ALA A 286 -3.05 18.73 -5.78
C ALA A 286 -3.77 19.59 -6.84
N ASP A 287 -3.04 19.96 -7.89
CA ASP A 287 -3.50 20.80 -8.99
C ASP A 287 -3.48 20.10 -10.37
N SER A 288 -2.87 18.91 -10.45
CA SER A 288 -2.78 18.10 -11.67
C SER A 288 -3.33 16.69 -11.50
N ARG A 289 -3.66 16.03 -12.62
CA ARG A 289 -4.18 14.65 -12.60
C ARG A 289 -3.09 13.66 -12.17
N GLU A 290 -1.85 13.96 -12.50
CA GLU A 290 -0.66 13.17 -12.18
C GLU A 290 -0.29 13.20 -10.69
N GLU A 291 -0.84 14.13 -9.92
CA GLU A 291 -0.71 14.22 -8.47
C GLU A 291 -1.77 13.42 -7.71
N GLY A 292 -2.71 12.79 -8.42
CA GLY A 292 -3.63 11.82 -7.85
C GLY A 292 -2.91 10.56 -7.36
N VAL A 293 -3.64 9.70 -6.64
CA VAL A 293 -3.09 8.44 -6.12
C VAL A 293 -3.62 7.29 -6.97
N LEU A 294 -2.73 6.39 -7.40
CA LEU A 294 -3.07 5.20 -8.17
C LEU A 294 -3.03 3.97 -7.28
N LEU A 295 -4.07 3.15 -7.35
CA LEU A 295 -4.09 1.81 -6.75
C LEU A 295 -3.80 0.76 -7.83
N GLN A 296 -2.72 0.02 -7.65
CA GLN A 296 -2.24 -0.98 -8.60
C GLN A 296 -1.96 -2.32 -7.94
N TYR A 297 -1.88 -3.37 -8.75
CA TYR A 297 -1.44 -4.70 -8.32
C TYR A 297 -0.34 -5.24 -9.24
N SER A 298 0.44 -6.19 -8.72
CA SER A 298 1.47 -6.90 -9.48
C SER A 298 1.45 -8.39 -9.12
N ASN A 299 1.54 -9.25 -10.13
CA ASN A 299 1.64 -10.71 -10.00
C ASN A 299 3.06 -11.24 -10.28
N ASP A 300 4.04 -10.35 -10.49
CA ASP A 300 5.40 -10.67 -10.89
C ASP A 300 6.45 -9.90 -10.07
N GLY A 301 6.20 -9.75 -8.77
CA GLY A 301 7.16 -9.15 -7.84
C GLY A 301 7.44 -7.66 -8.07
N GLY A 302 6.60 -6.96 -8.83
CA GLY A 302 6.68 -5.52 -9.09
C GLY A 302 7.33 -5.16 -10.44
N ILE A 303 7.53 -6.13 -11.34
CA ILE A 303 8.06 -5.89 -12.69
C ILE A 303 7.03 -5.14 -13.55
N SER A 304 5.79 -5.62 -13.52
CA SER A 304 4.64 -5.00 -14.18
C SER A 304 3.52 -4.68 -13.20
N TRP A 305 2.75 -3.64 -13.49
CA TRP A 305 1.71 -3.14 -12.57
C TRP A 305 0.40 -2.93 -13.33
N GLY A 306 -0.64 -3.66 -12.93
CA GLY A 306 -2.01 -3.49 -13.41
C GLY A 306 -2.78 -2.46 -12.58
N LEU A 307 -3.63 -1.66 -13.23
CA LEU A 307 -4.45 -0.65 -12.55
C LEU A 307 -5.73 -1.28 -11.96
N ILE A 308 -6.02 -0.98 -10.70
CA ILE A 308 -7.33 -1.26 -10.08
C ILE A 308 -8.19 0.00 -10.14
N ALA A 309 -7.65 1.12 -9.66
CA ALA A 309 -8.37 2.39 -9.60
C ALA A 309 -7.42 3.59 -9.64
N GLU A 310 -7.92 4.68 -10.20
CA GLU A 310 -7.33 6.02 -10.10
C GLU A 310 -8.14 6.83 -9.10
N MET A 311 -7.51 7.30 -8.03
CA MET A 311 -8.12 8.20 -7.06
C MET A 311 -7.86 9.64 -7.51
N TYR A 312 -8.82 10.16 -8.27
CA TYR A 312 -8.74 11.49 -8.88
C TYR A 312 -8.71 12.58 -7.80
N PHE A 313 -7.71 13.45 -7.85
CA PHE A 313 -7.34 14.35 -6.75
C PHE A 313 -8.48 15.25 -6.22
N THR A 314 -9.40 15.72 -7.08
CA THR A 314 -10.52 16.58 -6.63
C THR A 314 -11.58 15.83 -5.81
N ASP A 315 -11.71 14.51 -6.02
CA ASP A 315 -12.77 13.69 -5.42
C ASP A 315 -12.46 13.30 -3.97
N PHE A 316 -11.20 13.50 -3.55
CA PHE A 316 -10.65 13.06 -2.27
C PHE A 316 -10.12 14.22 -1.41
N THR A 317 -10.52 15.47 -1.72
CA THR A 317 -10.16 16.67 -0.92
C THR A 317 -10.67 16.61 0.53
N LYS A 318 -11.65 15.75 0.80
CA LYS A 318 -12.11 15.37 2.13
C LYS A 318 -11.91 13.87 2.33
N PRO A 319 -11.72 13.40 3.57
CA PRO A 319 -11.61 11.97 3.82
C PRO A 319 -12.82 11.21 3.27
N ARG A 320 -12.56 10.13 2.52
CA ARG A 320 -13.59 9.35 1.87
C ARG A 320 -13.29 7.86 1.95
N PHE A 321 -14.32 7.08 2.26
CA PHE A 321 -14.28 5.63 2.21
C PHE A 321 -14.17 5.14 0.76
N VAL A 322 -13.21 4.25 0.52
CA VAL A 322 -12.94 3.60 -0.75
C VAL A 322 -13.14 2.10 -0.58
N HIS A 323 -13.88 1.50 -1.52
CA HIS A 323 -14.09 0.06 -1.58
C HIS A 323 -14.11 -0.37 -3.03
N TYR A 324 -13.25 -1.30 -3.41
CA TYR A 324 -13.20 -1.88 -4.76
C TYR A 324 -13.14 -3.40 -4.69
N GLU A 325 -13.92 -4.05 -5.55
CA GLU A 325 -13.75 -5.48 -5.81
C GLU A 325 -12.43 -5.73 -6.54
N LEU A 326 -11.72 -6.77 -6.14
CA LEU A 326 -10.45 -7.13 -6.76
C LEU A 326 -10.68 -7.71 -8.17
N PRO A 327 -9.96 -7.20 -9.19
CA PRO A 327 -10.02 -7.76 -10.54
C PRO A 327 -9.70 -9.27 -10.55
N GLN A 328 -10.35 -10.03 -11.43
CA GLN A 328 -10.08 -11.47 -11.52
C GLN A 328 -8.61 -11.79 -11.84
N ALA A 329 -7.94 -10.91 -12.58
CA ALA A 329 -6.53 -11.05 -12.92
C ALA A 329 -5.58 -10.81 -11.73
N SER A 330 -6.04 -10.17 -10.65
CA SER A 330 -5.26 -9.96 -9.42
C SER A 330 -5.53 -11.01 -8.36
N LYS A 331 -6.32 -12.06 -8.65
CA LYS A 331 -6.62 -13.14 -7.70
C LYS A 331 -5.67 -14.31 -7.94
N THR A 332 -4.45 -14.18 -7.43
CA THR A 332 -3.40 -15.19 -7.62
C THR A 332 -2.73 -15.55 -6.28
N PRO A 333 -2.01 -16.68 -6.22
CA PRO A 333 -1.30 -17.08 -4.99
C PRO A 333 -0.18 -16.13 -4.54
N CYS A 334 0.27 -15.22 -5.40
CA CYS A 334 1.38 -14.30 -5.13
C CYS A 334 1.09 -12.95 -5.82
N THR A 335 0.35 -12.08 -5.13
CA THR A 335 -0.02 -10.74 -5.62
C THR A 335 0.35 -9.70 -4.59
N ARG A 336 0.95 -8.59 -5.02
CA ARG A 336 1.18 -7.41 -4.17
C ARG A 336 0.42 -6.20 -4.67
N PHE A 337 0.12 -5.28 -3.77
CA PHE A 337 -0.60 -4.04 -4.05
C PHE A 337 0.30 -2.83 -3.84
N ARG A 338 0.05 -1.77 -4.60
CA ARG A 338 0.75 -0.50 -4.47
C ARG A 338 -0.20 0.68 -4.56
N TRP A 339 -0.03 1.63 -3.64
CA TRP A 339 -0.53 2.99 -3.77
C TRP A 339 0.64 3.88 -4.18
N TRP A 340 0.48 4.61 -5.28
CA TRP A 340 1.56 5.41 -5.85
C TRP A 340 1.05 6.76 -6.29
N GLN A 341 1.74 7.81 -5.89
CA GLN A 341 1.54 9.17 -6.42
C GLN A 341 2.59 9.44 -7.50
N PRO A 342 2.19 9.57 -8.79
CA PRO A 342 3.15 9.68 -9.88
C PRO A 342 4.01 10.94 -9.88
N LEU A 343 3.41 12.10 -9.61
CA LEU A 343 4.09 13.38 -9.54
C LEU A 343 3.64 14.16 -8.30
N HIS A 344 4.50 15.06 -7.84
CA HIS A 344 4.20 16.03 -6.79
C HIS A 344 5.10 17.26 -6.98
N SER A 345 4.67 18.41 -6.46
CA SER A 345 5.32 19.72 -6.60
C SER A 345 6.53 19.92 -5.67
N GLY A 346 7.01 18.85 -5.03
CA GLY A 346 8.13 18.86 -4.09
C GLY A 346 7.75 18.52 -2.65
N ASP A 347 8.70 18.72 -1.76
CA ASP A 347 8.55 18.48 -0.32
C ASP A 347 7.44 19.36 0.27
N GLY A 348 6.50 18.78 1.00
CA GLY A 348 5.41 19.52 1.63
C GLY A 348 4.33 20.06 0.68
N TYR A 349 4.22 19.52 -0.54
CA TYR A 349 3.13 19.82 -1.49
C TYR A 349 2.40 18.55 -1.93
N ASP A 350 1.16 18.71 -2.39
CA ASP A 350 0.30 17.66 -2.95
C ASP A 350 0.20 16.43 -2.06
N GLN A 351 -0.03 16.64 -0.76
CA GLN A 351 0.00 15.56 0.21
C GLN A 351 -1.24 14.70 0.16
N TRP A 352 -1.10 13.46 0.60
CA TRP A 352 -2.22 12.56 0.78
C TRP A 352 -2.02 11.71 2.02
N ALA A 353 -3.13 11.25 2.59
CA ALA A 353 -3.13 10.39 3.75
C ALA A 353 -4.09 9.21 3.52
N ILE A 354 -3.68 8.04 3.98
CA ILE A 354 -4.42 6.79 3.89
C ILE A 354 -4.57 6.18 5.27
N ASP A 355 -5.73 5.56 5.50
CA ASP A 355 -6.09 5.00 6.79
C ASP A 355 -6.95 3.72 6.63
N ASP A 356 -6.93 2.85 7.65
CA ASP A 356 -7.72 1.62 7.74
C ASP A 356 -7.68 0.72 6.48
N VAL A 357 -6.49 0.35 6.02
CA VAL A 357 -6.33 -0.53 4.84
C VAL A 357 -6.67 -1.96 5.21
N ILE A 358 -7.64 -2.52 4.48
CA ILE A 358 -8.19 -3.85 4.70
C ILE A 358 -8.24 -4.63 3.38
N ILE A 359 -7.58 -5.78 3.38
CA ILE A 359 -7.66 -6.83 2.35
C ILE A 359 -7.87 -8.14 3.10
N LEU A 360 -8.91 -8.88 2.79
CA LEU A 360 -9.25 -10.12 3.50
C LEU A 360 -9.52 -11.25 2.53
N SER A 361 -9.08 -12.44 2.90
CA SER A 361 -9.40 -13.68 2.20
C SER A 361 -10.59 -14.39 2.84
N GLU A 362 -11.52 -14.78 1.99
CA GLU A 362 -12.75 -15.48 2.34
C GLU A 362 -12.55 -17.01 2.51
N ARG A 363 -11.32 -17.51 2.33
CA ARG A 363 -10.99 -18.93 2.57
C ARG A 363 -11.17 -19.32 4.04
N GLU A 364 -10.92 -18.38 4.94
CA GLU A 364 -11.03 -18.53 6.39
C GLU A 364 -12.36 -17.96 6.94
N LYS A 365 -13.48 -18.20 6.26
CA LYS A 365 -14.85 -17.82 6.70
C LYS A 365 -15.31 -18.43 8.03
N HIS A 366 -14.48 -19.19 8.74
CA HIS A 366 -14.81 -19.66 10.09
C HIS A 366 -14.73 -18.49 11.07
N ILE A 367 -15.75 -17.64 11.02
CA ILE A 367 -16.04 -16.68 12.08
C ILE A 367 -16.34 -17.51 13.32
N ILE A 368 -15.40 -17.55 14.26
CA ILE A 368 -15.65 -18.19 15.56
C ILE A 368 -16.58 -17.23 16.31
N PRO A 369 -17.85 -17.58 16.55
CA PRO A 369 -18.72 -16.74 17.37
C PRO A 369 -18.07 -16.65 18.75
N MET A 370 -17.84 -15.44 19.26
CA MET A 370 -17.22 -15.24 20.57
C MET A 370 -18.05 -15.95 21.66
N ALA A 371 -17.65 -17.17 22.03
CA ALA A 371 -18.29 -17.92 23.10
C ALA A 371 -17.89 -17.40 24.49
N ASN A 372 -16.72 -16.75 24.60
CA ASN A 372 -16.22 -16.09 25.80
C ASN A 372 -15.33 -14.90 25.40
N PRO A 373 -15.82 -13.64 25.42
CA PRO A 373 -14.90 -12.51 25.48
C PRO A 373 -14.28 -12.55 26.88
N THR A 374 -12.97 -12.73 26.99
CA THR A 374 -12.24 -12.61 28.26
C THR A 374 -11.00 -11.78 27.98
N MET A 375 -10.93 -10.58 28.55
CA MET A 375 -9.63 -9.94 28.75
C MET A 375 -8.94 -10.67 29.90
N PRO A 376 -7.65 -11.04 29.79
CA PRO A 376 -6.83 -11.34 30.94
C PRO A 376 -6.83 -10.12 31.88
N GLN A 377 -6.96 -10.38 33.18
CA GLN A 377 -7.16 -9.41 34.27
C GLN A 377 -6.01 -8.42 34.53
N ASN A 378 -5.06 -8.24 33.60
CA ASN A 378 -3.91 -7.37 33.82
C ASN A 378 -4.12 -6.01 33.16
N PHE A 379 -4.82 -5.16 33.89
CA PHE A 379 -4.69 -3.71 33.73
C PHE A 379 -3.19 -3.35 33.76
N TYR A 380 -2.79 -2.43 32.87
CA TYR A 380 -1.48 -1.74 32.80
C TYR A 380 -0.43 -2.22 31.81
N GLU A 381 -0.52 -3.41 31.21
CA GLU A 381 0.36 -3.75 30.09
C GLU A 381 -0.38 -4.62 29.09
N LYS A 382 -0.53 -4.07 27.88
CA LYS A 382 -1.19 -4.62 26.70
C LYS A 382 -2.69 -4.29 26.61
N PRO A 383 -3.12 -3.57 25.57
CA PRO A 383 -4.54 -3.35 25.30
C PRO A 383 -5.22 -4.71 25.05
N ALA A 384 -6.55 -4.74 24.92
CA ALA A 384 -7.33 -5.95 24.61
C ALA A 384 -7.06 -6.54 23.19
N PHE A 385 -5.81 -6.38 22.71
CA PHE A 385 -5.18 -6.87 21.48
C PHE A 385 -4.59 -8.27 21.63
N ASP A 386 -5.06 -9.10 22.57
CA ASP A 386 -4.65 -10.52 22.55
C ASP A 386 -5.30 -11.30 21.39
N TYR A 387 -6.09 -10.63 20.54
CA TYR A 387 -6.08 -10.91 19.11
C TYR A 387 -6.04 -9.58 18.35
N PRO A 388 -5.08 -9.36 17.43
CA PRO A 388 -5.22 -8.28 16.45
C PRO A 388 -6.57 -8.43 15.74
N LEU A 389 -7.13 -7.36 15.16
CA LEU A 389 -8.05 -7.53 14.04
C LEU A 389 -7.37 -8.53 13.12
N ASN A 390 -7.86 -9.75 13.11
CA ASN A 390 -7.24 -10.87 12.45
C ASN A 390 -8.28 -11.50 11.54
N GLN A 391 -7.81 -12.41 10.69
CA GLN A 391 -8.67 -12.99 9.69
C GLN A 391 -9.85 -13.80 10.28
N MET A 392 -9.88 -14.08 11.59
CA MET A 392 -10.95 -14.83 12.26
C MET A 392 -11.90 -13.97 13.11
N SER A 393 -11.63 -12.67 13.24
CA SER A 393 -12.46 -11.75 14.04
C SER A 393 -13.82 -11.48 13.37
N VAL A 394 -14.87 -11.34 14.18
CA VAL A 394 -16.19 -10.83 13.73
C VAL A 394 -16.10 -9.34 13.37
N TRP A 395 -15.19 -8.61 14.04
CA TRP A 395 -15.00 -7.18 13.84
C TRP A 395 -14.07 -6.95 12.65
N LEU A 396 -14.52 -6.11 11.73
CA LEU A 396 -13.78 -5.68 10.56
C LEU A 396 -12.96 -4.43 10.86
N MET A 397 -13.52 -3.50 11.62
CA MET A 397 -12.94 -2.18 11.92
C MET A 397 -13.47 -1.68 13.26
N LEU A 398 -12.60 -1.09 14.07
CA LEU A 398 -12.93 -0.47 15.35
C LEU A 398 -12.31 0.94 15.39
N GLY A 399 -13.12 1.97 15.16
CA GLY A 399 -12.66 3.36 15.21
C GLY A 399 -12.74 3.93 16.62
N ASN A 400 -11.66 4.55 17.09
CA ASN A 400 -11.56 5.20 18.41
C ASN A 400 -11.89 4.30 19.62
N GLU A 401 -11.52 3.02 19.53
CA GLU A 401 -11.57 2.07 20.65
C GLU A 401 -10.51 2.39 21.72
N GLY A 402 -10.83 2.09 22.98
CA GLY A 402 -10.00 2.35 24.15
C GLY A 402 -10.34 3.65 24.89
N MET A 403 -9.52 3.98 25.89
CA MET A 403 -9.67 5.15 26.76
C MET A 403 -8.39 5.99 26.73
N GLU A 404 -8.51 7.31 26.88
CA GLU A 404 -7.36 8.23 26.94
C GLU A 404 -6.47 7.96 28.18
N LYS A 405 -5.15 8.04 27.98
CA LYS A 405 -4.12 7.77 29.01
C LYS A 405 -4.26 8.63 30.27
N GLU A 406 -4.81 9.85 30.17
CA GLU A 406 -4.90 10.79 31.29
C GLU A 406 -6.12 10.53 32.20
N ARG A 407 -7.14 9.84 31.69
CA ARG A 407 -8.32 9.47 32.46
C ARG A 407 -8.09 8.11 33.11
N ASN A 408 -7.50 8.10 34.30
CA ASN A 408 -7.43 6.95 35.24
C ASN A 408 -8.83 6.40 35.67
N GLY A 409 -9.89 6.63 34.89
CA GLY A 409 -11.23 6.16 35.15
C GLY A 409 -11.50 4.83 34.45
N SER A 410 -11.93 3.82 35.20
CA SER A 410 -12.62 2.69 34.60
C SER A 410 -13.98 3.15 34.08
N PHE A 411 -14.32 2.77 32.84
CA PHE A 411 -15.68 3.00 32.33
C PHE A 411 -16.65 2.11 33.12
N CYS A 412 -17.62 2.73 33.83
CA CYS A 412 -18.80 2.10 34.43
C CYS A 412 -18.62 0.67 34.96
N ALA A 413 -18.06 0.48 36.17
CA ALA A 413 -17.92 -0.82 36.86
C ALA A 413 -17.32 -1.97 36.01
N PRO A 414 -16.21 -2.61 36.44
CA PRO A 414 -15.44 -3.52 35.58
C PRO A 414 -16.28 -4.73 35.12
N THR A 415 -16.81 -4.67 33.90
CA THR A 415 -17.08 -5.88 33.13
C THR A 415 -15.77 -6.25 32.44
N PRO A 416 -15.14 -7.38 32.76
CA PRO A 416 -13.80 -7.75 32.27
C PRO A 416 -13.71 -8.03 30.76
N SER A 417 -14.77 -7.73 30.00
CA SER A 417 -14.99 -8.22 28.64
C SER A 417 -15.90 -7.29 27.82
N ALA A 418 -15.65 -5.98 27.86
CA ALA A 418 -16.41 -5.00 27.08
C ALA A 418 -15.49 -4.17 26.18
N MET A 419 -15.97 -3.90 24.97
CA MET A 419 -15.36 -2.93 24.04
C MET A 419 -15.75 -1.53 24.47
N VAL A 420 -14.78 -0.65 24.65
CA VAL A 420 -15.00 0.70 25.21
C VAL A 420 -14.57 1.75 24.19
N PHE A 421 -15.44 2.71 23.91
CA PHE A 421 -15.17 3.81 22.97
C PHE A 421 -15.06 5.13 23.74
N GLY A 422 -13.87 5.40 24.26
CA GLY A 422 -13.59 6.54 25.14
C GLY A 422 -12.73 7.64 24.52
N ARG A 423 -12.00 7.36 23.43
CA ARG A 423 -11.16 8.35 22.75
C ARG A 423 -12.01 9.44 22.07
N SER A 424 -11.44 10.64 21.92
CA SER A 424 -12.15 11.81 21.40
C SER A 424 -11.76 12.23 19.97
N ASP A 425 -10.78 11.54 19.36
CA ASP A 425 -10.20 11.90 18.07
C ASP A 425 -11.00 11.33 16.86
N GLY A 426 -12.20 11.85 16.65
CA GLY A 426 -13.06 11.51 15.50
C GLY A 426 -14.25 10.60 15.84
N ASP A 427 -14.75 9.88 14.83
CA ASP A 427 -15.95 9.06 14.98
C ASP A 427 -15.67 7.76 15.74
N ARG A 428 -16.60 7.34 16.59
CA ARG A 428 -16.54 6.08 17.34
C ARG A 428 -17.39 5.05 16.63
N VAL A 429 -16.76 4.00 16.10
CA VAL A 429 -17.46 3.04 15.25
C VAL A 429 -16.99 1.61 15.50
N ALA A 430 -17.92 0.67 15.39
CA ALA A 430 -17.64 -0.76 15.39
C ALA A 430 -18.33 -1.40 14.19
N VAL A 431 -17.55 -1.87 13.22
CA VAL A 431 -18.06 -2.48 11.99
C VAL A 431 -17.80 -3.98 12.04
N THR A 432 -18.84 -4.78 11.83
CA THR A 432 -18.70 -6.24 11.69
C THR A 432 -18.30 -6.60 10.26
N ARG A 433 -17.78 -7.81 10.08
CA ARG A 433 -17.70 -8.44 8.76
C ARG A 433 -19.08 -8.67 8.15
N ASP A 434 -19.09 -8.97 6.85
CA ASP A 434 -20.28 -9.41 6.15
C ASP A 434 -20.84 -10.70 6.78
N LEU A 435 -22.10 -10.63 7.24
CA LEU A 435 -22.80 -11.75 7.85
C LEU A 435 -23.95 -12.20 6.93
N VAL A 436 -24.05 -13.51 6.71
CA VAL A 436 -25.21 -14.09 6.02
C VAL A 436 -26.35 -14.25 7.02
N LEU A 437 -27.26 -13.28 7.03
CA LEU A 437 -28.42 -13.26 7.92
C LEU A 437 -29.63 -13.92 7.27
N ARG A 438 -30.50 -14.57 8.06
CA ARG A 438 -31.81 -15.05 7.60
C ARG A 438 -32.93 -14.34 8.35
N PRO A 439 -34.12 -14.19 7.73
CA PRO A 439 -35.27 -13.62 8.43
C PRO A 439 -35.59 -14.39 9.72
N GLY A 440 -35.75 -13.67 10.82
CA GLY A 440 -36.01 -14.27 12.13
C GLY A 440 -34.76 -14.59 12.96
N TYR A 441 -33.55 -14.34 12.45
CA TYR A 441 -32.35 -14.32 13.29
C TYR A 441 -32.44 -13.22 14.35
N THR A 442 -31.75 -13.43 15.46
CA THR A 442 -31.77 -12.50 16.60
C THR A 442 -30.38 -11.93 16.82
N LEU A 443 -30.26 -10.61 16.78
CA LEU A 443 -29.09 -9.87 17.21
C LEU A 443 -29.28 -9.46 18.67
N GLN A 444 -28.31 -9.76 19.53
CA GLN A 444 -28.36 -9.43 20.95
C GLN A 444 -27.01 -8.91 21.42
N PHE A 445 -27.04 -7.79 22.15
CA PHE A 445 -25.85 -7.18 22.74
C PHE A 445 -26.22 -6.47 24.04
N LYS A 446 -25.21 -6.09 24.83
CA LYS A 446 -25.38 -5.21 25.99
C LYS A 446 -24.71 -3.88 25.67
N LEU A 447 -25.36 -2.78 26.05
CA LEU A 447 -24.87 -1.43 25.84
C LEU A 447 -24.92 -0.65 27.16
N ASN A 448 -23.94 0.21 27.36
CA ASN A 448 -23.89 1.17 28.46
C ASN A 448 -23.31 2.48 27.90
N ILE A 449 -24.01 3.58 28.08
CA ILE A 449 -23.65 4.90 27.54
C ILE A 449 -23.63 5.90 28.69
N GLY A 450 -22.50 6.58 28.89
CA GLY A 450 -22.45 7.79 29.72
C GLY A 450 -22.32 7.60 31.23
N CYS A 451 -22.30 6.38 31.80
CA CYS A 451 -21.96 6.15 33.22
C CYS A 451 -22.58 7.08 34.25
N GLU A 452 -23.91 7.23 34.23
CA GLU A 452 -24.65 8.13 35.16
C GLU A 452 -24.24 9.62 35.06
N SER A 453 -23.63 10.05 33.94
CA SER A 453 -23.35 11.45 33.64
C SER A 453 -24.55 12.17 33.00
N GLN A 454 -24.44 13.48 32.74
CA GLN A 454 -25.54 14.29 32.22
C GLN A 454 -26.10 13.74 30.90
N PHE A 455 -27.42 13.61 30.83
CA PHE A 455 -28.14 13.22 29.63
C PHE A 455 -27.77 14.10 28.43
N SER A 456 -27.38 13.47 27.32
CA SER A 456 -27.14 14.15 26.06
C SER A 456 -27.91 13.48 24.92
N ALA A 457 -28.89 14.18 24.37
CA ALA A 457 -29.64 13.72 23.20
C ALA A 457 -28.82 13.83 21.90
N SER A 458 -27.74 14.59 21.87
CA SER A 458 -26.92 14.82 20.66
C SER A 458 -25.84 13.77 20.45
N ALA A 459 -25.66 12.82 21.38
CA ALA A 459 -24.61 11.80 21.36
C ALA A 459 -25.18 10.38 21.41
N SER A 460 -26.23 10.11 20.62
CA SER A 460 -26.84 8.78 20.54
C SER A 460 -25.98 7.80 19.74
N VAL A 461 -25.92 6.55 20.18
CA VAL A 461 -25.31 5.44 19.45
C VAL A 461 -26.32 4.87 18.45
N LEU A 462 -25.95 4.78 17.19
CA LEU A 462 -26.79 4.26 16.11
C LEU A 462 -26.43 2.80 15.83
N LEU A 463 -27.44 1.95 15.67
CA LEU A 463 -27.24 0.62 15.09
C LEU A 463 -27.78 0.61 13.67
N GLN A 464 -26.86 0.45 12.72
CA GLN A 464 -27.10 0.52 11.29
C GLN A 464 -26.69 -0.79 10.59
N TYR A 465 -27.13 -0.94 9.35
CA TYR A 465 -26.70 -1.99 8.44
C TYR A 465 -26.33 -1.39 7.08
N SER A 466 -25.53 -2.15 6.32
CA SER A 466 -25.10 -1.82 4.98
C SER A 466 -25.27 -3.07 4.10
N HIS A 467 -25.69 -2.87 2.85
CA HIS A 467 -25.72 -3.92 1.82
C HIS A 467 -24.66 -3.72 0.73
N ASP A 468 -23.88 -2.65 0.81
CA ASP A 468 -22.89 -2.21 -0.18
C ASP A 468 -21.49 -2.02 0.45
N ALA A 469 -21.14 -2.93 1.36
CA ALA A 469 -19.83 -3.00 2.03
C ALA A 469 -19.41 -1.71 2.77
N GLY A 470 -20.37 -0.98 3.34
CA GLY A 470 -20.13 0.17 4.21
C GLY A 470 -20.18 1.51 3.48
N ARG A 471 -20.53 1.53 2.18
CA ARG A 471 -20.69 2.78 1.41
C ARG A 471 -21.93 3.55 1.85
N THR A 472 -23.02 2.87 2.15
CA THR A 472 -24.25 3.48 2.68
C THR A 472 -24.76 2.73 3.90
N TRP A 473 -25.25 3.50 4.87
CA TRP A 473 -25.73 2.98 6.14
C TRP A 473 -27.18 3.39 6.37
N ALA A 474 -28.01 2.42 6.77
CA ALA A 474 -29.42 2.64 7.14
C ALA A 474 -29.69 2.06 8.53
N LEU A 475 -30.66 2.61 9.26
CA LEU A 475 -31.01 2.07 10.58
C LEU A 475 -31.59 0.65 10.44
N VAL A 476 -31.16 -0.27 11.32
CA VAL A 476 -31.69 -1.64 11.35
C VAL A 476 -33.21 -1.65 11.57
N LYS A 477 -33.71 -0.71 12.38
CA LYS A 477 -35.15 -0.40 12.45
C LYS A 477 -35.36 1.11 12.40
N GLU A 478 -36.23 1.52 11.49
CA GLU A 478 -36.76 2.88 11.43
C GLU A 478 -37.90 3.07 12.45
N GLY A 479 -37.97 4.29 12.99
CA GLY A 479 -39.02 4.69 13.93
C GLY A 479 -40.38 4.74 13.25
N CYS A 480 -41.40 4.17 13.89
CA CYS A 480 -42.78 4.27 13.45
C CYS A 480 -43.60 4.94 14.56
N TYR A 481 -44.02 6.18 14.32
CA TYR A 481 -44.78 6.99 15.26
C TYR A 481 -46.17 7.35 14.68
N LEU A 482 -47.12 7.66 15.57
CA LEU A 482 -48.44 8.17 15.19
C LEU A 482 -48.28 9.51 14.47
N GLY A 483 -48.53 9.51 13.15
CA GLY A 483 -48.45 10.71 12.31
C GLY A 483 -47.34 10.72 11.25
N SER A 484 -46.57 9.63 11.08
CA SER A 484 -45.59 9.54 9.98
C SER A 484 -46.30 9.59 8.61
N SER A 485 -46.35 10.79 8.05
CA SER A 485 -47.00 11.08 6.78
C SER A 485 -45.93 11.21 5.71
N GLY A 486 -45.69 10.15 4.93
CA GLY A 486 -45.01 10.23 3.63
C GLY A 486 -43.77 9.35 3.43
N ALA A 487 -43.82 8.61 2.31
CA ALA A 487 -42.73 8.00 1.52
C ALA A 487 -42.04 6.69 1.97
N GLY A 488 -42.34 6.12 3.13
CA GLY A 488 -41.82 4.78 3.51
C GLY A 488 -42.68 4.13 4.59
N GLY A 489 -43.85 3.63 4.21
CA GLY A 489 -44.85 3.11 5.16
C GLY A 489 -44.26 2.03 6.09
N CYS A 490 -44.58 2.11 7.38
CA CYS A 490 -44.22 1.08 8.35
C CYS A 490 -44.66 -0.29 7.81
N GLU A 491 -43.71 -1.18 7.49
CA GLU A 491 -44.04 -2.54 7.08
C GLU A 491 -44.86 -3.21 8.18
N GLY A 492 -46.12 -3.54 7.88
CA GLY A 492 -47.08 -4.10 8.83
C GLY A 492 -48.25 -3.15 9.11
N SER A 493 -49.45 -3.72 9.24
CA SER A 493 -50.73 -3.01 9.36
C SER A 493 -50.71 -1.86 10.39
N GLY A 494 -50.52 -0.61 9.94
CA GLY A 494 -50.96 0.69 10.49
C GLY A 494 -51.04 0.95 12.01
N ARG A 495 -50.49 0.10 12.88
CA ARG A 495 -50.70 0.14 14.35
C ARG A 495 -49.48 -0.27 15.18
N GLU A 496 -48.39 -0.75 14.57
CA GLU A 496 -47.21 -1.16 15.31
C GLU A 496 -46.28 0.04 15.52
N LEU A 497 -46.44 0.70 16.67
CA LEU A 497 -45.50 1.72 17.14
C LEU A 497 -44.18 1.05 17.50
N ARG A 498 -43.08 1.53 16.95
CA ARG A 498 -41.76 1.00 17.22
C ARG A 498 -40.73 2.12 17.28
N GLU A 499 -39.81 1.98 18.22
CA GLU A 499 -38.66 2.87 18.35
C GLU A 499 -37.59 2.53 17.31
N PRO A 500 -36.86 3.53 16.81
CA PRO A 500 -35.73 3.32 15.92
C PRO A 500 -34.56 2.68 16.67
N THR A 501 -33.61 2.10 15.94
CA THR A 501 -32.36 1.58 16.51
C THR A 501 -31.35 2.70 16.82
N VAL A 502 -31.77 3.62 17.68
CA VAL A 502 -31.04 4.80 18.17
C VAL A 502 -31.04 4.75 19.69
N TYR A 503 -29.87 4.73 20.31
CA TYR A 503 -29.70 4.54 21.76
C TYR A 503 -29.08 5.79 22.39
N ALA A 504 -29.81 6.44 23.28
CA ALA A 504 -29.35 7.66 23.97
C ALA A 504 -28.87 7.37 25.40
N THR A 505 -28.07 8.26 25.99
CA THR A 505 -27.48 8.06 27.32
C THR A 505 -28.51 7.70 28.38
N GLY A 506 -29.66 8.38 28.41
CA GLY A 506 -30.64 8.26 29.51
C GLY A 506 -31.26 6.88 29.69
N ASP A 507 -31.55 6.17 28.59
CA ASP A 507 -32.15 4.83 28.66
C ASP A 507 -31.09 3.73 28.88
N TYR A 508 -29.81 4.07 28.72
CA TYR A 508 -28.69 3.14 28.68
C TYR A 508 -27.55 3.52 29.65
N GLU A 509 -27.85 4.23 30.74
CA GLU A 509 -26.86 4.65 31.77
C GLU A 509 -26.25 3.47 32.55
N SER A 510 -26.89 2.30 32.48
CA SER A 510 -26.41 1.04 33.03
C SER A 510 -26.43 -0.06 31.97
N TRP A 511 -25.67 -1.13 32.19
CA TRP A 511 -25.56 -2.27 31.27
C TRP A 511 -26.92 -2.88 30.92
N THR A 512 -27.45 -2.51 29.77
CA THR A 512 -28.79 -2.87 29.32
C THR A 512 -28.71 -3.78 28.11
N ARG A 513 -29.46 -4.89 28.14
CA ARG A 513 -29.49 -5.87 27.05
C ARG A 513 -30.50 -5.44 25.99
N VAL A 514 -30.02 -5.23 24.77
CA VAL A 514 -30.84 -4.98 23.59
C VAL A 514 -30.99 -6.28 22.81
N THR A 515 -32.20 -6.57 22.32
CA THR A 515 -32.48 -7.77 21.52
C THR A 515 -33.35 -7.39 20.33
N ILE A 516 -32.87 -7.71 19.14
CA ILE A 516 -33.48 -7.29 17.89
C ILE A 516 -33.66 -8.50 17.01
N VAL A 517 -34.91 -8.79 16.66
CA VAL A 517 -35.20 -9.72 15.56
C VAL A 517 -34.88 -9.01 14.26
N ILE A 518 -33.99 -9.60 13.46
CA ILE A 518 -33.54 -9.07 12.17
C ILE A 518 -34.74 -8.98 11.22
N PRO A 519 -35.12 -7.77 10.77
CA PRO A 519 -36.23 -7.60 9.85
C PRO A 519 -35.86 -8.05 8.43
N ARG A 520 -36.89 -8.28 7.60
CA ARG A 520 -36.72 -8.89 6.28
C ARG A 520 -35.85 -8.06 5.33
N ASN A 521 -35.97 -6.74 5.37
CA ASN A 521 -35.15 -5.81 4.57
C ASN A 521 -33.65 -5.89 4.89
N VAL A 522 -33.30 -6.21 6.14
CA VAL A 522 -31.91 -6.39 6.58
C VAL A 522 -31.40 -7.79 6.23
N ALA A 523 -32.26 -8.81 6.28
CA ALA A 523 -31.90 -10.18 5.92
C ALA A 523 -31.99 -10.48 4.40
N ALA A 524 -32.51 -9.55 3.60
CA ALA A 524 -32.64 -9.72 2.15
C ALA A 524 -31.30 -9.41 1.46
N ARG A 525 -30.71 -10.44 0.84
CA ARG A 525 -29.88 -10.32 -0.36
C ARG A 525 -30.64 -10.99 -1.51
#